data_AF-N1USH9-F1
#
_entry.id   AF-N1USH9-F1
#
_cell.length_a   1.000
_cell.length_b   1.000
_cell.length_c   1.000
_cell.angle_alpha   90.00
_cell.angle_beta   90.00
_cell.angle_gamma   90.00
#
_symmetry.space_group_name_H-M   'P 1'
#
loop_
_entity.id
_entity.type
_entity.pdbx_description
1 polymer ?
#
loop_
_entity_poly.entity_id
_entity_poly.type
_entity_poly.pdbx_seq_one_letter_code
_entity_poly.pdbx_strand_id
1 'polypeptide(L)'
;AYYAGLVPRVDISGDTVRYGRIINRGCHSIRRVIVQAAWSLVRCQHGGKVKEFYQRLYLKKGAKKSIIATSRKMIEVLYVMIRTRKLFDSMPENILNRKLTQYGLM
;
A
#
# COMPACT_ATOMS: atom_id res chain seq x y z
N ALA A 1 2.80 4.31 -9.04
CA ALA A 1 1.71 3.30 -9.02
C ALA A 1 1.57 2.53 -10.35
N TYR A 2 1.53 3.20 -11.51
CA TYR A 2 1.43 2.53 -12.83
C TYR A 2 2.56 1.54 -13.09
N TYR A 3 3.81 1.94 -12.81
CA TYR A 3 4.99 1.08 -12.94
C TYR A 3 4.92 -0.23 -12.13
N ALA A 4 4.19 -0.27 -11.01
CA ALA A 4 3.98 -1.46 -10.19
C ALA A 4 2.68 -2.22 -10.51
N GLY A 5 1.95 -1.79 -11.55
CA GLY A 5 0.66 -2.36 -11.95
C GLY A 5 -0.46 -2.19 -10.92
N LEU A 6 -0.39 -1.20 -10.01
CA LEU A 6 -1.40 -1.04 -8.95
C LEU A 6 -2.57 -0.12 -9.35
N VAL A 7 -2.88 -0.05 -10.64
CA VAL A 7 -3.85 0.90 -11.20
C VAL A 7 -4.85 0.16 -12.11
N PRO A 8 -6.09 0.66 -12.26
CA PRO A 8 -7.01 0.13 -13.25
C PRO A 8 -6.52 0.43 -14.67
N ARG A 9 -6.94 -0.39 -15.64
CA ARG A 9 -6.88 -0.02 -17.05
C ARG A 9 -7.81 1.17 -17.25
N VAL A 10 -7.35 2.18 -17.97
CA VAL A 10 -8.16 3.32 -18.37
C VAL A 10 -8.27 3.30 -19.88
N ASP A 11 -9.48 3.41 -20.40
CA ASP A 11 -9.79 3.54 -21.81
C ASP A 11 -10.48 4.91 -22.01
N ILE A 12 -9.91 5.75 -22.87
CA ILE A 12 -10.34 7.14 -23.07
C ILE A 12 -10.64 7.32 -24.55
N SER A 13 -11.88 7.68 -24.87
CA SER A 13 -12.34 7.94 -26.23
C SER A 13 -13.20 9.21 -26.24
N GLY A 14 -12.71 10.29 -26.86
CA GLY A 14 -13.33 11.61 -26.78
C GLY A 14 -13.53 12.03 -25.31
N ASP A 15 -14.76 12.37 -24.94
CA ASP A 15 -15.13 12.79 -23.58
C ASP A 15 -15.45 11.62 -22.62
N THR A 16 -15.38 10.36 -23.09
CA THR A 16 -15.73 9.20 -22.27
C THR A 16 -14.48 8.56 -21.65
N VAL A 17 -14.51 8.37 -20.33
CA VAL A 17 -13.48 7.62 -19.57
C VAL A 17 -14.06 6.34 -18.98
N ARG A 18 -13.50 5.19 -19.35
CA ARG A 18 -13.91 3.88 -18.83
C ARG A 18 -12.79 3.23 -18.02
N TYR A 19 -13.11 2.88 -16.77
CA TYR A 19 -12.18 2.16 -15.89
C TYR A 19 -12.42 0.65 -15.96
N GLY A 20 -11.40 -0.08 -16.40
CA GLY A 20 -11.40 -1.53 -16.51
C GLY A 20 -10.78 -2.26 -15.31
N ARG A 21 -10.34 -3.50 -15.56
CA ARG A 21 -9.67 -4.35 -14.55
C ARG A 21 -8.34 -3.72 -14.11
N ILE A 22 -7.89 -4.08 -12.91
CA ILE A 22 -6.54 -3.75 -12.41
C ILE A 22 -5.52 -4.33 -13.39
N ILE A 23 -4.61 -3.49 -13.89
CA ILE A 23 -3.56 -3.94 -14.79
C ILE A 23 -2.58 -4.82 -14.01
N ASN A 24 -2.13 -5.91 -14.63
CA ASN A 24 -1.03 -6.71 -14.10
C ASN A 24 0.28 -6.43 -14.87
N ARG A 25 0.38 -5.28 -15.55
CA ARG A 25 1.57 -4.85 -16.29
C ARG A 25 2.51 -4.04 -15.40
N GLY A 26 3.81 -4.05 -15.69
CA GLY A 26 4.85 -3.34 -14.96
C GLY A 26 5.83 -4.26 -14.22
N CYS A 27 6.55 -3.72 -13.25
CA CYS A 27 7.54 -4.49 -12.47
C CYS A 27 6.86 -5.47 -11.50
N HIS A 28 6.83 -6.74 -11.89
CA HIS A 28 6.22 -7.82 -11.10
C HIS A 28 6.88 -8.00 -9.72
N SER A 29 8.19 -7.79 -9.60
CA SER A 29 8.91 -7.93 -8.33
C SER A 29 8.42 -6.93 -7.30
N ILE A 30 8.33 -5.64 -7.67
CA ILE A 30 7.81 -4.58 -6.78
C ILE A 30 6.36 -4.89 -6.42
N ARG A 31 5.53 -5.27 -7.40
CA ARG A 31 4.12 -5.64 -7.17
C ARG A 31 4.00 -6.76 -6.14
N ARG A 32 4.76 -7.84 -6.29
CA ARG A 32 4.70 -8.98 -5.36
C ARG A 32 5.08 -8.55 -3.96
N VAL A 33 6.22 -7.88 -3.80
CA VAL A 33 6.74 -7.47 -2.48
C VAL A 33 5.77 -6.52 -1.79
N ILE A 34 5.27 -5.49 -2.48
CA ILE A 34 4.39 -4.51 -1.84
C ILE A 34 3.01 -5.08 -1.49
N VAL A 35 2.47 -5.99 -2.32
CA VAL A 35 1.19 -6.66 -2.01
C VAL A 35 1.35 -7.60 -0.82
N GLN A 36 2.47 -8.32 -0.72
CA GLN A 36 2.78 -9.13 0.47
C GLN A 36 2.96 -8.27 1.72
N ALA A 37 3.70 -7.16 1.61
CA ALA A 37 3.87 -6.20 2.70
C ALA A 37 2.51 -5.61 3.15
N ALA A 38 1.62 -5.30 2.22
CA ALA A 38 0.27 -4.85 2.52
C ALA A 38 -0.51 -5.91 3.31
N TRP A 39 -0.47 -7.18 2.90
CA TRP A 39 -1.14 -8.27 3.63
C TRP A 39 -0.61 -8.41 5.07
N SER A 40 0.72 -8.37 5.23
CA SER A 40 1.35 -8.39 6.54
C SER A 40 0.92 -7.21 7.40
N LEU A 41 0.88 -6.00 6.83
CA LEU A 41 0.48 -4.79 7.54
C LEU A 41 -0.97 -4.87 8.01
N VAL A 42 -1.90 -5.29 7.14
CA VAL A 42 -3.33 -5.35 7.50
C VAL A 42 -3.60 -6.36 8.62
N ARG A 43 -2.81 -7.44 8.67
CA ARG A 43 -2.89 -8.46 9.72
C ARG A 43 -2.21 -8.05 11.02
N CYS A 44 -1.31 -7.07 10.99
CA CYS A 44 -0.62 -6.57 12.17
C CYS A 44 -1.62 -5.90 13.14
N GLN A 45 -1.41 -6.09 14.45
CA GLN A 45 -2.20 -5.40 15.48
C GLN A 45 -2.02 -3.87 15.37
N HIS A 46 -0.78 -3.42 15.19
CA HIS A 46 -0.40 -2.00 15.12
C HIS A 46 -0.31 -1.47 13.67
N GLY A 47 -1.21 -1.91 12.78
CA GLY A 47 -1.23 -1.48 11.37
C GLY A 47 -1.71 -0.04 11.12
N GLY A 48 -2.19 0.65 12.16
CA GLY A 48 -2.55 2.07 12.17
C GLY A 48 -3.47 2.52 11.02
N LYS A 49 -3.26 3.75 10.55
CA LYS A 49 -4.07 4.42 9.51
C LYS A 49 -4.16 3.64 8.19
N VAL A 50 -3.13 2.86 7.84
CA VAL A 50 -3.12 2.06 6.58
C VAL A 50 -4.02 0.83 6.71
N LYS A 51 -4.06 0.20 7.89
CA LYS A 51 -5.00 -0.89 8.19
C LYS A 51 -6.44 -0.40 8.18
N GLU A 52 -6.71 0.76 8.81
CA GLU A 52 -8.04 1.39 8.78
C GLU A 52 -8.50 1.72 7.36
N PHE A 53 -7.58 2.21 6.52
CA PHE A 53 -7.86 2.44 5.10
C PHE A 53 -8.29 1.16 4.37
N TYR A 54 -7.60 0.04 4.62
CA TYR A 54 -8.00 -1.26 4.07
C TYR A 54 -9.39 -1.66 4.54
N GLN A 55 -9.66 -1.58 5.85
CA GLN A 55 -10.92 -2.04 6.44
C GLN A 55 -12.12 -1.26 5.88
N ARG A 56 -12.00 0.07 5.75
CA ARG A 56 -13.04 0.91 5.13
C ARG A 56 -13.34 0.51 3.69
N LEU A 57 -12.31 0.16 2.92
CA LEU A 57 -12.50 -0.29 1.54
C LEU A 57 -13.02 -1.73 1.45
N TYR A 58 -12.57 -2.61 2.34
CA TYR A 58 -12.96 -4.01 2.39
C TYR A 58 -14.47 -4.17 2.42
N LEU A 59 -15.15 -3.41 3.29
CA LEU A 59 -16.61 -3.40 3.41
C LEU A 59 -17.33 -3.04 2.11
N LYS A 60 -16.72 -2.22 1.25
CA LYS A 60 -17.35 -1.68 0.02
C LYS A 60 -16.95 -2.43 -1.25
N LYS A 61 -15.75 -3.02 -1.30
CA LYS A 61 -15.11 -3.49 -2.54
C LYS A 61 -14.55 -4.91 -2.45
N GLY A 62 -14.55 -5.52 -1.27
CA GLY A 62 -14.00 -6.85 -1.01
C GLY A 62 -12.47 -6.91 -1.00
N ALA A 63 -11.94 -8.05 -0.55
CA ALA A 63 -10.51 -8.24 -0.25
C ALA A 63 -9.56 -7.84 -1.39
N LYS A 64 -9.79 -8.37 -2.60
CA LYS A 64 -8.86 -8.23 -3.74
C LYS A 64 -8.67 -6.78 -4.18
N LYS A 65 -9.76 -6.00 -4.25
CA LYS A 65 -9.67 -4.58 -4.65
C LYS A 65 -9.07 -3.74 -3.53
N SER A 66 -9.46 -4.01 -2.30
CA SER A 66 -8.97 -3.27 -1.13
C SER A 66 -7.48 -3.45 -0.91
N ILE A 67 -6.95 -4.67 -1.02
CA ILE A 67 -5.51 -4.89 -0.82
C ILE A 67 -4.66 -4.20 -1.88
N ILE A 68 -5.11 -4.14 -3.14
CA ILE A 68 -4.40 -3.43 -4.21
C ILE A 68 -4.43 -1.92 -3.96
N ALA A 69 -5.56 -1.37 -3.54
CA ALA A 69 -5.67 0.04 -3.16
C ALA A 69 -4.76 0.38 -1.97
N THR A 70 -4.71 -0.47 -0.95
CA THR A 70 -3.79 -0.32 0.20
C THR A 70 -2.33 -0.42 -0.24
N SER A 71 -2.00 -1.36 -1.14
CA SER A 71 -0.65 -1.48 -1.70
C SER A 71 -0.24 -0.21 -2.44
N ARG A 72 -1.15 0.39 -3.21
CA ARG A 72 -0.91 1.69 -3.86
C ARG A 72 -0.63 2.79 -2.83
N LYS A 73 -1.44 2.86 -1.77
CA LYS A 73 -1.25 3.82 -0.67
C LYS A 73 0.11 3.64 0.01
N MET A 74 0.57 2.39 0.20
CA MET A 74 1.89 2.11 0.77
C MET A 74 3.04 2.58 -0.13
N ILE A 75 2.93 2.43 -1.46
CA ILE A 75 3.95 2.99 -2.37
C ILE A 75 4.01 4.51 -2.25
N GLU A 76 2.86 5.18 -2.18
CA GLU A 76 2.80 6.64 -2.03
C GLU A 76 3.46 7.08 -0.72
N VAL A 77 3.18 6.38 0.39
CA VAL A 77 3.82 6.62 1.69
C VAL A 77 5.33 6.41 1.60
N LEU A 78 5.78 5.29 1.02
CA LEU A 78 7.20 4.98 0.87
C LEU A 78 7.94 6.06 0.07
N TYR A 79 7.33 6.52 -1.03
CA TYR A 79 7.89 7.62 -1.83
C TYR A 79 8.06 8.90 -0.99
N VAL A 80 7.05 9.28 -0.20
CA VAL A 80 7.13 10.46 0.68
C VAL A 80 8.18 10.27 1.76
N MET A 81 8.31 9.08 2.36
CA MET A 81 9.35 8.79 3.36
C MET A 81 10.76 8.95 2.77
N ILE A 82 11.00 8.42 1.57
CA ILE A 82 12.29 8.55 0.88
C ILE A 82 12.61 10.03 0.60
N ARG A 83 11.62 10.80 0.14
CA ARG A 83 11.79 12.21 -0.20
C ARG A 83 12.00 13.10 1.02
N THR A 84 11.27 12.86 2.11
CA THR A 84 11.33 13.68 3.33
C THR A 84 12.36 13.21 4.33
N ARG A 85 12.92 12.00 4.15
CA ARG A 85 13.78 11.30 5.11
C ARG A 85 13.14 11.09 6.48
N LYS A 86 11.81 11.19 6.57
CA LYS A 86 11.04 10.96 7.80
C LYS A 86 10.43 9.56 7.80
N LEU A 87 10.45 8.92 8.96
CA LEU A 87 9.80 7.63 9.16
C LEU A 87 8.27 7.78 9.15
N PHE A 88 7.58 6.68 8.87
CA PHE A 88 6.13 6.65 8.88
C PHE A 88 5.61 6.63 10.32
N ASP A 89 4.93 7.71 10.71
CA ASP A 89 4.31 7.85 12.03
C ASP A 89 2.95 7.15 12.07
N SER A 90 2.96 5.86 12.41
CA SER A 90 1.72 5.08 12.56
C SER A 90 1.68 4.18 13.77
N MET A 91 2.71 4.21 14.62
CA MET A 91 2.81 3.31 15.75
C MET A 91 3.42 4.01 16.96
N PRO A 92 2.95 3.67 18.17
CA PRO A 92 3.56 4.13 19.42
C PRO A 92 5.07 3.91 19.45
N GLU A 93 5.79 4.89 20.01
CA GLU A 93 7.25 4.96 20.02
C GLU A 93 7.91 3.76 20.73
N ASN A 94 7.29 3.25 21.81
CA ASN A 94 7.73 2.04 22.50
C ASN A 94 7.79 0.81 21.59
N ILE A 95 6.83 0.65 20.68
CA ILE A 95 6.78 -0.49 19.74
C ILE A 95 7.81 -0.29 18.62
N LEU A 96 8.00 0.96 18.18
CA LEU A 96 9.03 1.29 17.20
C LEU A 96 10.42 0.95 17.74
N ASN A 97 10.74 1.42 18.95
CA ASN A 97 12.03 1.15 19.60
C ASN A 97 12.29 -0.36 19.77
N ARG A 98 11.28 -1.11 20.23
CA ARG A 98 11.38 -2.57 20.33
C ARG A 98 11.73 -3.24 19.00
N LYS A 99 11.16 -2.76 17.88
CA LYS A 99 11.48 -3.27 16.54
C LYS A 99 12.86 -2.86 16.08
N LEU A 100 13.27 -1.62 16.33
CA LEU A 100 14.61 -1.14 15.97
C LEU A 100 15.69 -1.96 16.66
N THR A 101 15.53 -2.23 17.96
CA THR A 101 16.43 -3.13 18.71
C THR A 101 16.40 -4.55 18.15
N GLN A 102 15.22 -5.11 17.84
CA GLN A 102 15.11 -6.44 17.25
C GLN A 102 15.84 -6.56 15.90
N TYR A 103 15.86 -5.49 15.12
CA TYR A 103 16.53 -5.45 13.83
C TYR A 103 17.99 -4.96 13.90
N GLY A 104 18.51 -4.65 15.10
CA GLY A 104 19.88 -4.15 15.29
C GLY A 104 20.13 -2.78 14.67
N LEU A 105 19.09 -1.95 14.57
CA LEU A 105 19.14 -0.59 14.00
C LEU A 105 19.23 0.52 15.07
N MET A 106 19.23 0.11 16.34
CA MET A 106 19.36 0.93 17.54
C MET A 106 20.32 0.21 18.47
#